data_AF-A0A7R9LVY7-F1
#
_entry.id   AF-A0A7R9LVY7-F1
#
_cell.length_a   1.000
_cell.length_b   1.000
_cell.length_c   1.000
_cell.angle_alpha   90.00
_cell.angle_beta   90.00
_cell.angle_gamma   90.00
#
_symmetry.space_group_name_H-M   'P 1'
#
loop_
_entity.id
_entity.type
_entity.pdbx_description
1 polymer ?
#
loop_
_entity_poly.entity_id
_entity_poly.type
_entity_poly.pdbx_seq_one_letter_code
_entity_poly.pdbx_strand_id
1 'polypeptide(L)'
;SNPVLTVRVTNVLGASLGPLAVTIDSAVKVDDKKTVLTKKTLQSVQGDSKLYAINFLDSKPSRGQYDLLVSAVPSKADPRLIANTGVQLKAIVLTQVSIVSAEITVADRDTGGSGAVTKLEYPKAISQPLEADSQQRVVLKFQLKDKIVGDLMSAHQTFVQLTNLKTKQDIVFIAEHDSALNYKLDLNLQTKAKDLNHMNG
;
A
#
# COMPACT_ATOMS: atom_id res chain seq x y z
N SER A 1 -6.65 -7.66 -11.91
CA SER A 1 -6.16 -8.53 -10.83
C SER A 1 -7.36 -9.24 -10.24
N ASN A 2 -7.42 -10.57 -10.33
CA ASN A 2 -8.56 -11.36 -9.83
C ASN A 2 -8.25 -11.77 -8.37
N PRO A 3 -8.86 -11.14 -7.36
CA PRO A 3 -8.41 -11.22 -5.97
C PRO A 3 -9.02 -12.46 -5.27
N VAL A 4 -8.80 -13.61 -5.88
CA VAL A 4 -9.33 -14.89 -5.42
C VAL A 4 -8.39 -15.44 -4.37
N LEU A 5 -8.84 -15.44 -3.11
CA LEU A 5 -8.17 -16.18 -2.06
C LEU A 5 -8.46 -17.67 -2.31
N THR A 6 -7.40 -18.46 -2.44
CA THR A 6 -7.50 -19.90 -2.63
C THR A 6 -6.89 -20.65 -1.45
N VAL A 7 -7.59 -21.67 -0.99
CA VAL A 7 -7.14 -22.60 0.04
C VAL A 7 -7.01 -23.97 -0.61
N ARG A 8 -5.82 -24.56 -0.50
CA ARG A 8 -5.57 -25.92 -0.93
C ARG A 8 -5.64 -26.85 0.27
N VAL A 9 -6.45 -27.89 0.19
CA VAL A 9 -6.59 -28.91 1.23
C VAL A 9 -6.16 -30.26 0.68
N THR A 10 -5.13 -30.86 1.28
CA THR A 10 -4.54 -32.14 0.86
C THR A 10 -4.08 -32.95 2.04
N ASN A 11 -3.85 -34.25 1.83
CA ASN A 11 -3.04 -35.03 2.75
C ASN A 11 -1.55 -34.65 2.65
N VAL A 12 -0.71 -35.26 3.49
CA VAL A 12 0.75 -35.05 3.52
C VAL A 12 1.43 -35.40 2.19
N LEU A 13 0.84 -36.31 1.40
CA LEU A 13 1.32 -36.71 0.08
C LEU A 13 0.78 -35.83 -1.06
N GLY A 14 0.05 -34.75 -0.75
CA GLY A 14 -0.55 -33.86 -1.75
C GLY A 14 -1.78 -34.43 -2.47
N ALA A 15 -2.34 -35.55 -2.02
CA ALA A 15 -3.55 -36.15 -2.59
C ALA A 15 -4.83 -35.49 -2.04
N SER A 16 -5.92 -35.65 -2.79
CA SER A 16 -7.25 -35.17 -2.36
C SER A 16 -7.76 -35.99 -1.19
N LEU A 17 -8.49 -35.33 -0.30
CA LEU A 17 -9.19 -35.94 0.84
C LEU A 17 -10.67 -36.23 0.53
N GLY A 18 -11.10 -36.07 -0.72
CA GLY A 18 -12.49 -36.17 -1.13
C GLY A 18 -13.29 -34.87 -0.87
N PRO A 19 -14.63 -34.93 -0.92
CA PRO A 19 -15.46 -33.74 -0.79
C PRO A 19 -15.46 -33.17 0.64
N LEU A 20 -14.84 -32.00 0.80
CA LEU A 20 -14.83 -31.22 2.05
C LEU A 20 -15.67 -29.94 1.93
N ALA A 21 -16.30 -29.55 3.04
CA ALA A 21 -16.82 -28.22 3.26
C ALA A 21 -15.72 -27.36 3.91
N VAL A 22 -15.17 -26.41 3.16
CA VAL A 22 -14.14 -25.50 3.65
C VAL A 22 -14.76 -24.16 4.02
N THR A 23 -14.52 -23.70 5.24
CA THR A 23 -15.06 -22.46 5.80
C THR A 23 -13.93 -21.58 6.33
N ILE A 24 -13.99 -20.28 6.04
CA ILE A 24 -13.30 -19.27 6.83
C ILE A 24 -14.22 -18.95 8.00
N ASP A 25 -13.85 -19.42 9.19
CA ASP A 25 -14.59 -19.22 10.42
C ASP A 25 -14.53 -17.74 10.84
N SER A 26 -13.35 -17.15 10.73
CA SER A 26 -13.13 -15.70 10.90
C SER A 26 -11.95 -15.20 10.06
N ALA A 27 -12.02 -13.94 9.66
CA ALA A 27 -10.88 -13.20 9.12
C ALA A 27 -10.72 -11.91 9.92
N VAL A 28 -9.59 -11.77 10.61
CA VAL A 28 -9.31 -10.66 11.53
C VAL A 28 -8.09 -9.90 11.04
N LYS A 29 -8.20 -8.59 10.91
CA LYS A 29 -7.06 -7.75 10.55
C LYS A 29 -6.07 -7.71 11.72
N VAL A 30 -4.78 -7.85 11.40
CA VAL A 30 -3.72 -7.98 12.41
C VAL A 30 -3.56 -6.69 13.22
N ASP A 31 -3.63 -5.54 12.57
CA ASP A 31 -3.28 -4.24 13.16
C ASP A 31 -4.32 -3.73 14.15
N ASP A 32 -5.61 -3.75 13.77
CA ASP A 32 -6.71 -3.18 14.55
C ASP A 32 -7.66 -4.23 15.14
N LYS A 33 -7.35 -5.52 14.94
CA LYS A 33 -8.16 -6.68 15.38
C LYS A 33 -9.60 -6.65 14.88
N LYS A 34 -9.89 -5.91 13.81
CA LYS A 34 -11.23 -5.84 13.21
C LYS A 34 -11.52 -7.10 12.39
N THR A 35 -12.63 -7.75 12.70
CA THR A 35 -13.17 -8.85 11.89
C THR A 35 -13.78 -8.32 10.61
N VAL A 36 -13.35 -8.83 9.45
CA VAL A 36 -13.88 -8.46 8.12
C VAL A 36 -14.77 -9.53 7.52
N LEU A 37 -14.68 -10.77 8.00
CA LEU A 37 -15.43 -11.90 7.47
C LEU A 37 -15.66 -12.91 8.60
N THR A 38 -16.85 -13.51 8.63
CA THR A 38 -17.23 -14.53 9.63
C THR A 38 -18.04 -15.63 8.94
N LYS A 39 -17.73 -16.90 9.24
CA LYS A 39 -18.47 -18.10 8.80
C LYS A 39 -18.80 -18.10 7.30
N LYS A 40 -17.77 -17.94 6.47
CA LYS A 40 -17.94 -17.90 5.02
C LYS A 40 -17.39 -19.17 4.36
N THR A 41 -18.27 -19.87 3.65
CA THR A 41 -17.91 -21.08 2.90
C THR A 41 -17.18 -20.72 1.60
N LEU A 42 -16.09 -21.44 1.32
CA LEU A 42 -15.39 -21.35 0.04
C LEU A 42 -16.03 -22.29 -0.99
N GLN A 43 -15.95 -21.91 -2.25
CA GLN A 43 -16.46 -22.71 -3.37
C GLN A 43 -15.35 -23.62 -3.89
N SER A 44 -15.66 -24.90 -4.15
CA SER A 44 -14.72 -25.79 -4.83
C SER A 44 -14.41 -25.30 -6.23
N VAL A 45 -13.13 -25.30 -6.60
CA VAL A 45 -12.70 -24.87 -7.94
C VAL A 45 -12.98 -25.98 -8.95
N GLN A 46 -13.67 -25.64 -10.04
CA GLN A 46 -13.97 -26.61 -11.10
C GLN A 46 -12.66 -27.15 -11.71
N GLY A 47 -12.54 -28.47 -11.78
CA GLY A 47 -11.35 -29.14 -12.31
C GLY A 47 -10.24 -29.40 -11.28
N ASP A 48 -10.35 -28.90 -10.04
CA ASP A 48 -9.39 -29.20 -8.96
C ASP A 48 -10.12 -29.56 -7.65
N SER A 49 -10.12 -30.85 -7.33
CA SER A 49 -10.74 -31.43 -6.12
C SER A 49 -10.04 -31.05 -4.80
N LYS A 50 -8.97 -30.26 -4.85
CA LYS A 50 -8.15 -29.87 -3.69
C LYS A 50 -8.22 -28.37 -3.43
N LEU A 51 -8.72 -27.58 -4.40
CA LEU A 51 -8.75 -26.12 -4.32
C LEU A 51 -10.13 -25.58 -4.00
N TYR A 52 -10.15 -24.64 -3.09
CA TYR A 52 -11.33 -23.92 -2.64
C TYR A 52 -11.07 -22.42 -2.76
N ALA A 53 -12.02 -21.67 -3.28
CA ALA A 53 -11.84 -20.28 -3.65
C ALA A 53 -12.93 -19.39 -3.05
N ILE A 54 -12.55 -18.16 -2.76
CA ILE A 54 -13.46 -17.07 -2.45
C ILE A 54 -12.91 -15.75 -3.01
N ASN A 55 -13.80 -14.89 -3.49
CA ASN A 55 -13.46 -13.50 -3.73
C ASN A 55 -13.42 -12.76 -2.38
N PHE A 56 -12.22 -12.59 -1.83
CA PHE A 56 -12.05 -11.98 -0.52
C PHE A 56 -12.41 -10.49 -0.53
N LEU A 57 -12.30 -9.80 -1.69
CA LEU A 57 -12.64 -8.38 -1.79
C LEU A 57 -14.13 -8.08 -1.69
N ASP A 58 -15.01 -9.06 -1.83
CA ASP A 58 -16.46 -8.87 -1.60
C ASP A 58 -16.75 -8.47 -0.14
N SER A 59 -15.83 -8.81 0.78
CA SER A 59 -15.88 -8.36 2.18
C SER A 59 -15.39 -6.91 2.39
N LYS A 60 -14.96 -6.24 1.32
CA LYS A 60 -14.36 -4.90 1.31
C LYS A 60 -13.27 -4.73 2.38
N PRO A 61 -12.26 -5.62 2.42
CA PRO A 61 -11.18 -5.52 3.38
C PRO A 61 -10.33 -4.28 3.06
N SER A 62 -9.84 -3.60 4.09
CA SER A 62 -8.80 -2.57 3.92
C SER A 62 -7.46 -3.23 3.59
N ARG A 63 -6.49 -2.46 3.09
CA ARG A 63 -5.09 -2.93 3.02
C ARG A 63 -4.59 -3.44 4.37
N GLY A 64 -3.69 -4.42 4.36
CA GLY A 64 -3.03 -4.92 5.56
C GLY A 64 -2.96 -6.43 5.63
N GLN A 65 -2.49 -6.91 6.79
CA GLN A 65 -2.36 -8.33 7.08
C GLN A 65 -3.60 -8.84 7.80
N TYR A 66 -4.00 -10.07 7.48
CA TYR A 66 -5.16 -10.75 8.04
C TYR A 66 -4.79 -12.13 8.56
N ASP A 67 -5.21 -12.43 9.78
CA ASP A 67 -5.24 -13.79 10.31
C ASP A 67 -6.60 -14.42 9.98
N LEU A 68 -6.56 -15.55 9.29
CA LEU A 68 -7.72 -16.32 8.88
C LEU A 68 -7.80 -17.58 9.74
N LEU A 69 -8.97 -17.87 10.29
CA LEU A 69 -9.27 -19.15 10.91
C LEU A 69 -10.06 -19.99 9.92
N VAL A 70 -9.53 -21.15 9.53
CA VAL A 70 -10.10 -22.00 8.48
C VAL A 70 -10.39 -23.39 9.01
N SER A 71 -11.57 -23.90 8.67
CA SER A 71 -11.99 -25.26 8.95
C SER A 71 -12.33 -26.00 7.66
N ALA A 72 -11.98 -27.28 7.61
CA ALA A 72 -12.24 -28.17 6.48
C ALA A 72 -12.92 -29.43 7.00
N VAL A 73 -14.26 -29.47 6.90
CA VAL A 73 -15.07 -30.56 7.46
C VAL A 73 -15.42 -31.55 6.35
N PRO A 74 -15.10 -32.85 6.48
CA PRO A 74 -15.49 -33.83 5.48
C PRO A 74 -17.00 -34.06 5.50
N SER A 75 -17.57 -34.31 4.32
CA SER A 75 -19.00 -34.61 4.17
C SER A 75 -19.42 -35.94 4.81
N LYS A 76 -18.48 -36.87 5.02
CA LYS A 76 -18.62 -38.05 5.87
C LYS A 76 -17.55 -37.99 6.96
N ALA A 77 -17.92 -38.24 8.21
CA ALA A 77 -16.97 -38.24 9.32
C ALA A 77 -15.84 -39.23 9.05
N ASP A 78 -14.59 -38.75 9.08
CA ASP A 78 -13.38 -39.57 8.96
C ASP A 78 -12.51 -39.35 10.20
N PRO A 79 -12.39 -40.34 11.11
CA PRO A 79 -11.63 -40.18 12.34
C PRO A 79 -10.12 -40.02 12.12
N ARG A 80 -9.63 -40.27 10.89
CA ARG A 80 -8.21 -40.06 10.54
C ARG A 80 -7.87 -38.59 10.31
N LEU A 81 -8.87 -37.74 10.07
CA LEU A 81 -8.68 -36.30 9.92
C LEU A 81 -8.57 -35.66 11.30
N ILE A 82 -7.36 -35.25 11.65
CA ILE A 82 -7.04 -34.54 12.89
C ILE A 82 -6.70 -33.08 12.58
N ALA A 83 -6.99 -32.18 13.52
CA ALA A 83 -6.67 -30.75 13.43
C ALA A 83 -7.15 -30.07 12.12
N ASN A 84 -8.27 -30.52 11.58
CA ASN A 84 -8.89 -29.99 10.36
C ASN A 84 -9.80 -28.77 10.61
N THR A 85 -9.91 -28.31 11.86
CA THR A 85 -10.69 -27.15 12.27
C THR A 85 -9.81 -26.12 12.97
N GLY A 86 -10.14 -24.85 12.81
CA GLY A 86 -9.41 -23.77 13.50
C GLY A 86 -7.97 -23.58 13.03
N VAL A 87 -7.65 -23.93 11.78
CA VAL A 87 -6.30 -23.76 11.22
C VAL A 87 -6.06 -22.28 10.92
N GLN A 88 -4.98 -21.72 11.47
CA GLN A 88 -4.62 -20.32 11.23
C GLN A 88 -3.82 -20.17 9.92
N LEU A 89 -4.30 -19.34 9.01
CA LEU A 89 -3.62 -18.93 7.79
C LEU A 89 -3.41 -17.41 7.78
N LYS A 90 -2.44 -16.92 6.99
CA LYS A 90 -2.19 -15.48 6.81
C LYS A 90 -2.52 -15.06 5.39
N ALA A 91 -3.17 -13.91 5.25
CA ALA A 91 -3.44 -13.27 3.97
C ALA A 91 -2.98 -11.81 4.00
N ILE A 92 -2.48 -11.30 2.87
CA ILE A 92 -2.05 -9.91 2.73
C ILE A 92 -2.91 -9.25 1.65
N VAL A 93 -3.60 -8.18 2.02
CA VAL A 93 -4.37 -7.35 1.10
C VAL A 93 -3.51 -6.17 0.71
N LEU A 94 -3.13 -6.13 -0.57
CA LEU A 94 -2.40 -5.02 -1.17
C LEU A 94 -3.38 -3.95 -1.67
N THR A 95 -2.89 -2.72 -1.78
CA THR A 95 -3.62 -1.62 -2.43
C THR A 95 -2.79 -1.01 -3.55
N GLN A 96 -3.45 -0.20 -4.39
CA GLN A 96 -2.79 0.74 -5.27
C GLN A 96 -2.76 2.12 -4.59
N VAL A 97 -1.59 2.73 -4.53
CA VAL A 97 -1.41 4.08 -4.00
C VAL A 97 -1.72 5.11 -5.08
N SER A 98 -2.41 6.19 -4.71
CA SER A 98 -2.52 7.41 -5.50
C SER A 98 -1.93 8.59 -4.75
N ILE A 99 -1.33 9.52 -5.50
CA ILE A 99 -0.85 10.80 -4.99
C ILE A 99 -1.96 11.83 -5.19
N VAL A 100 -2.31 12.56 -4.13
CA VAL A 100 -3.33 13.61 -4.16
C VAL A 100 -2.77 14.89 -3.55
N SER A 101 -3.41 16.03 -3.88
CA SER A 101 -3.03 17.34 -3.31
C SER A 101 -1.55 17.68 -3.51
N ALA A 102 -0.95 17.23 -4.60
CA ALA A 102 0.47 17.45 -4.85
C ALA A 102 0.70 18.86 -5.42
N GLU A 103 1.61 19.61 -4.81
CA GLU A 103 1.95 20.97 -5.21
C GLU A 103 3.42 21.30 -4.90
N ILE A 104 4.03 22.09 -5.78
CA ILE A 104 5.33 22.73 -5.52
C ILE A 104 5.09 24.22 -5.37
N THR A 105 5.66 24.79 -4.31
CA THR A 105 5.66 26.23 -4.07
C THR A 105 7.10 26.75 -4.14
N VAL A 106 7.34 27.76 -4.96
CA VAL A 106 8.57 28.55 -4.91
C VAL A 106 8.25 29.86 -4.20
N ALA A 107 8.88 30.10 -3.06
CA ALA A 107 8.62 31.28 -2.24
C ALA A 107 9.92 31.98 -1.87
N ASP A 108 9.85 33.30 -1.75
CA ASP A 108 10.92 34.08 -1.14
C ASP A 108 11.10 33.63 0.33
N ARG A 109 12.37 33.51 0.74
CA ARG A 109 12.75 33.07 2.08
C ARG A 109 12.26 34.04 3.17
N ASP A 110 12.17 35.33 2.87
CA ASP A 110 11.97 36.38 3.88
C ASP A 110 10.47 36.76 4.05
N THR A 111 9.57 36.34 3.16
CA THR A 111 8.16 36.80 3.13
C THR A 111 7.12 35.83 3.71
N GLY A 112 7.53 34.80 4.48
CA GLY A 112 6.57 34.00 5.26
C GLY A 112 5.62 33.09 4.46
N GLY A 113 5.81 32.91 3.15
CA GLY A 113 5.19 31.82 2.38
C GLY A 113 4.21 32.16 1.27
N SER A 114 4.04 33.43 0.90
CA SER A 114 3.35 33.81 -0.34
C SER A 114 4.27 33.55 -1.54
N GLY A 115 4.22 32.33 -2.08
CA GLY A 115 4.99 31.89 -3.23
C GLY A 115 4.12 31.50 -4.43
N ALA A 116 4.76 31.33 -5.60
CA ALA A 116 4.10 30.79 -6.77
C ALA A 116 3.81 29.29 -6.56
N VAL A 117 2.52 28.93 -6.56
CA VAL A 117 2.07 27.54 -6.37
C VAL A 117 1.80 26.88 -7.72
N THR A 118 2.44 25.74 -7.95
CA THR A 118 2.25 24.90 -9.13
C THR A 118 1.68 23.55 -8.69
N LYS A 119 0.47 23.23 -9.17
CA LYS A 119 -0.18 21.93 -8.89
C LYS A 119 0.47 20.83 -9.74
N LEU A 120 0.62 19.66 -9.15
CA LEU A 120 1.15 18.46 -9.79
C LEU A 120 0.02 17.43 -9.97
N GLU A 121 0.05 16.72 -11.09
CA GLU A 121 -0.90 15.65 -11.39
C GLU A 121 -0.14 14.43 -11.89
N TYR A 122 -0.09 13.34 -11.13
CA TYR A 122 0.50 12.09 -11.61
C TYR A 122 -0.40 11.44 -12.68
N PRO A 123 0.14 10.94 -13.81
CA PRO A 123 1.56 10.77 -14.16
C PRO A 123 2.14 11.87 -15.08
N LYS A 124 1.58 13.08 -15.06
CA LYS A 124 1.97 14.19 -15.94
C LYS A 124 3.15 14.96 -15.37
N ALA A 125 4.04 15.40 -16.25
CA ALA A 125 5.05 16.41 -15.93
C ALA A 125 4.44 17.82 -16.08
N ILE A 126 5.00 18.79 -15.35
CA ILE A 126 4.70 20.21 -15.57
C ILE A 126 5.27 20.66 -16.91
N SER A 127 4.59 21.60 -17.57
CA SER A 127 4.96 22.06 -18.91
C SER A 127 6.10 23.06 -18.92
N GLN A 128 6.27 23.82 -17.84
CA GLN A 128 7.31 24.83 -17.70
C GLN A 128 8.23 24.49 -16.53
N PRO A 129 9.55 24.64 -16.67
CA PRO A 129 10.47 24.48 -15.56
C PRO A 129 10.18 25.51 -14.47
N LEU A 130 10.42 25.13 -13.23
CA LEU A 130 10.37 26.04 -12.09
C LEU A 130 11.78 26.58 -11.85
N GLU A 131 11.90 27.90 -11.77
CA GLU A 131 13.15 28.57 -11.45
C GLU A 131 13.17 28.92 -9.97
N ALA A 132 14.30 28.65 -9.31
CA ALA A 132 14.53 29.01 -7.92
C ALA A 132 15.99 29.39 -7.69
N ASP A 133 16.22 30.47 -6.94
CA ASP A 133 17.57 30.96 -6.62
C ASP A 133 17.89 30.90 -5.12
N SER A 134 19.07 31.41 -4.74
CA SER A 134 19.55 31.38 -3.36
C SER A 134 18.71 32.18 -2.35
N GLN A 135 17.85 33.11 -2.81
CA GLN A 135 16.94 33.88 -1.97
C GLN A 135 15.57 33.20 -1.82
N GLN A 136 15.36 32.10 -2.52
CA GLN A 136 14.11 31.37 -2.54
C GLN A 136 14.23 30.00 -1.85
N ARG A 137 13.06 29.48 -1.46
CA ARG A 137 12.88 28.11 -1.00
C ARG A 137 11.89 27.39 -1.90
N VAL A 138 12.10 26.09 -2.04
CA VAL A 138 11.22 25.18 -2.77
C VAL A 138 10.52 24.27 -1.77
N VAL A 139 9.19 24.32 -1.75
CA VAL A 139 8.37 23.50 -0.87
C VAL A 139 7.53 22.54 -1.70
N LEU A 140 7.74 21.24 -1.55
CA LEU A 140 6.89 20.21 -2.12
C LEU A 140 5.94 19.70 -1.04
N LYS A 141 4.65 19.62 -1.36
CA LYS A 141 3.64 18.97 -0.52
C LYS A 141 2.87 17.96 -1.34
N PHE A 142 2.45 16.87 -0.69
CA PHE A 142 1.54 15.88 -1.27
C PHE A 142 0.92 15.02 -0.16
N GLN A 143 -0.12 14.28 -0.52
CA GLN A 143 -0.72 13.27 0.33
C GLN A 143 -0.81 11.94 -0.43
N LEU A 144 -0.77 10.83 0.28
CA LEU A 144 -0.96 9.50 -0.27
C LEU A 144 -2.35 8.99 0.08
N LYS A 145 -3.00 8.34 -0.87
CA LYS A 145 -4.35 7.82 -0.74
C LYS A 145 -4.41 6.38 -1.22
N ASP A 146 -5.16 5.55 -0.52
CA ASP A 146 -5.53 4.22 -0.97
C ASP A 146 -6.57 4.34 -2.09
N LYS A 147 -6.28 3.84 -3.28
CA LYS A 147 -7.19 3.97 -4.43
C LYS A 147 -8.44 3.09 -4.31
N ILE A 148 -8.39 2.03 -3.51
CA ILE A 148 -9.48 1.07 -3.33
C ILE A 148 -10.47 1.59 -2.28
N VAL A 149 -9.97 1.92 -1.09
CA VAL A 149 -10.81 2.34 0.05
C VAL A 149 -11.06 3.85 0.04
N GLY A 150 -10.12 4.62 -0.50
CA GLY A 150 -10.22 6.07 -0.60
C GLY A 150 -9.82 6.81 0.69
N ASP A 151 -9.20 6.16 1.66
CA ASP A 151 -8.65 6.79 2.85
C ASP A 151 -7.22 7.30 2.60
N LEU A 152 -6.80 8.30 3.37
CA LEU A 152 -5.41 8.74 3.40
C LEU A 152 -4.54 7.65 4.03
N MET A 153 -3.29 7.56 3.58
CA MET A 153 -2.34 6.56 4.07
C MET A 153 -0.95 7.16 4.27
N SER A 154 -0.18 6.52 5.15
CA SER A 154 1.26 6.72 5.23
C SER A 154 1.99 5.59 4.50
N ALA A 155 3.11 5.93 3.88
CA ALA A 155 4.13 4.98 3.47
C ALA A 155 5.19 4.85 4.58
N HIS A 156 5.85 3.70 4.64
CA HIS A 156 6.94 3.46 5.59
C HIS A 156 8.07 4.47 5.42
N GLN A 157 8.43 4.79 4.18
CA GLN A 157 9.40 5.82 3.80
C GLN A 157 8.98 6.46 2.49
N THR A 158 9.21 7.77 2.37
CA THR A 158 9.06 8.50 1.11
C THR A 158 10.30 9.34 0.86
N PHE A 159 10.73 9.34 -0.40
CA PHE A 159 11.94 9.99 -0.83
C PHE A 159 11.64 10.90 -2.02
N VAL A 160 12.30 12.05 -2.05
CA VAL A 160 12.28 13.00 -3.16
C VAL A 160 13.68 13.05 -3.73
N GLN A 161 13.80 12.63 -4.99
CA GLN A 161 15.07 12.62 -5.70
C GLN A 161 15.16 13.84 -6.63
N LEU A 162 16.24 14.59 -6.48
CA LEU A 162 16.63 15.64 -7.43
C LEU A 162 17.81 15.11 -8.24
N THR A 163 17.65 15.10 -9.56
CA THR A 163 18.68 14.63 -10.50
C THR A 163 19.19 15.80 -11.33
N ASN A 164 20.49 16.06 -11.28
CA ASN A 164 21.11 16.99 -12.21
C ASN A 164 21.21 16.33 -13.60
N LEU A 165 20.48 16.87 -14.59
CA LEU A 165 20.42 16.26 -15.92
C LEU A 165 21.75 16.32 -16.69
N LYS A 166 22.64 17.25 -16.37
CA LYS A 166 23.96 17.42 -17.01
C LYS A 166 24.99 16.48 -16.40
N THR A 167 25.13 16.48 -15.07
CA THR A 167 26.17 15.72 -14.37
C THR A 167 25.72 14.33 -13.92
N LYS A 168 24.42 14.04 -13.99
CA LYS A 168 23.78 12.82 -13.51
C LYS A 168 23.93 12.58 -12.00
N GLN A 169 24.29 13.62 -11.25
CA GLN A 169 24.32 13.54 -9.80
C GLN A 169 22.88 13.47 -9.26
N ASP A 170 22.65 12.53 -8.35
CA ASP A 170 21.41 12.37 -7.61
C ASP A 170 21.58 12.83 -6.17
N ILE A 171 20.56 13.51 -5.66
CA ILE A 171 20.44 13.85 -4.25
C ILE A 171 19.05 13.46 -3.79
N VAL A 172 18.99 12.74 -2.67
CA VAL A 172 17.75 12.18 -2.14
C VAL A 172 17.44 12.83 -0.80
N PHE A 173 16.23 13.37 -0.69
CA PHE A 173 15.69 13.92 0.54
C PHE A 173 14.57 13.02 1.05
N ILE A 174 14.42 12.95 2.37
CA ILE A 174 13.28 12.29 3.00
C ILE A 174 12.13 13.29 3.06
N ALA A 175 10.92 12.87 2.67
CA ALA A 175 9.71 13.66 2.90
C ALA A 175 8.97 13.10 4.12
N GLU A 176 8.82 13.89 5.16
CA GLU A 176 8.09 13.48 6.35
C GLU A 176 6.66 14.00 6.30
N HIS A 177 5.74 13.32 6.98
CA HIS A 177 4.35 13.75 7.07
C HIS A 177 4.00 14.27 8.47
N ASP A 178 3.07 15.22 8.53
CA ASP A 178 2.47 15.66 9.79
C ASP A 178 1.38 14.69 10.28
N SER A 179 0.70 15.05 11.38
CA SER A 179 -0.41 14.26 11.93
C SER A 179 -1.64 14.17 11.01
N ALA A 180 -1.74 15.04 10.00
CA ALA A 180 -2.79 15.05 8.98
C ALA A 180 -2.35 14.35 7.69
N LEU A 181 -1.24 13.61 7.72
CA LEU A 181 -0.66 12.87 6.59
C LEU A 181 -0.27 13.76 5.40
N ASN A 182 0.03 15.03 5.65
CA ASN A 182 0.61 15.93 4.65
C ASN A 182 2.11 15.71 4.61
N TYR A 183 2.60 15.08 3.55
CA TYR A 183 4.03 14.97 3.30
C TYR A 183 4.57 16.34 2.88
N LYS A 184 5.73 16.71 3.43
CA LYS A 184 6.39 17.97 3.11
C LYS A 184 7.89 17.76 2.93
N LEU A 185 8.43 18.37 1.87
CA LEU A 185 9.84 18.70 1.73
C LEU A 185 9.97 20.23 1.68
N ASP A 186 10.82 20.80 2.53
CA ASP A 186 11.13 22.24 2.56
C ASP A 186 12.63 22.42 2.27
N LEU A 187 12.95 22.86 1.05
CA LEU A 187 14.31 23.01 0.58
C LEU A 187 14.68 24.50 0.55
N ASN A 188 15.48 24.93 1.52
CA ASN A 188 16.16 26.21 1.48
C ASN A 188 17.46 26.07 0.68
N LEU A 189 17.52 26.69 -0.50
CA LEU A 189 18.63 26.51 -1.44
C LEU A 189 19.95 27.06 -0.91
N GLN A 190 19.92 28.10 -0.08
CA GLN A 190 21.12 28.65 0.55
C GLN A 190 21.72 27.68 1.58
N THR A 191 20.89 27.15 2.48
CA THR A 191 21.37 26.24 3.53
C THR A 191 21.72 24.85 3.00
N LYS A 192 21.12 24.46 1.87
CA LYS A 192 21.36 23.20 1.17
C LYS A 192 22.38 23.30 0.05
N ALA A 193 23.00 24.46 -0.16
CA ALA A 193 24.00 24.67 -1.21
C ALA A 193 25.15 23.66 -1.12
N LYS A 194 25.62 23.33 0.09
CA LYS A 194 26.67 22.32 0.29
C LYS A 194 26.21 20.92 -0.11
N ASP A 195 24.99 20.54 0.26
CA ASP A 195 24.39 19.24 -0.11
C ASP A 195 24.24 19.14 -1.65
N LEU A 196 24.00 20.27 -2.31
CA LEU A 196 23.94 20.43 -3.77
C LEU A 196 25.31 20.63 -4.43
N ASN A 197 26.43 20.48 -3.71
CA ASN A 197 27.79 20.74 -4.18
C ASN A 197 28.02 22.14 -4.79
N HIS A 198 27.19 23.13 -4.40
CA HIS A 198 27.17 24.48 -4.98
C HIS A 198 26.99 24.48 -6.52
N MET A 199 26.32 23.45 -7.04
CA MET A 199 26.12 23.29 -8.48
C MET A 199 24.80 23.89 -8.94
N ASN A 200 24.84 24.48 -10.13
CA ASN A 200 23.68 25.02 -10.83
C ASN A 200 23.24 23.98 -11.89
N GLY A 201 21.93 23.77 -12.05
CA GLY A 201 21.37 22.73 -12.92
C GLY A 201 20.53 23.31 -14.02
#